data_AF-A0A8J7NEP7-F1
#
_entry.id   AF-A0A8J7NEP7-F1
#
_cell.length_a   1.000
_cell.length_b   1.000
_cell.length_c   1.000
_cell.angle_alpha   90.00
_cell.angle_beta   90.00
_cell.angle_gamma   90.00
#
_symmetry.space_group_name_H-M   'P 1'
#
loop_
_entity.id
_entity.type
_entity.pdbx_description
1 polymer ?
#
loop_
_entity_poly.entity_id
_entity_poly.type
_entity_poly.pdbx_seq_one_letter_code
_entity_poly.pdbx_strand_id
1 'polypeptide(L)'
;MTYEIALGDRSYSSWSMRIGLLVDRFSLPVTCRFGRLYSDDFQRLLADFAPARTVPALRLPSGIVIAESLAIAEELASRFPEAGLWPAGADARAVARALAAEMHAGFGALRSACPMNLRAAYREVPVSDAVTADLARIEALWSWARQASGSSGPWLCGDYSI
;
A
#
# COMPACT_ATOMS: atom_id res chain seq x y z
N MET A 1 -21.50 10.94 7.44
CA MET A 1 -21.02 9.95 6.47
C MET A 1 -19.92 9.14 7.13
N THR A 2 -19.76 7.87 6.78
CA THR A 2 -18.66 7.01 7.26
C THR A 2 -17.41 7.20 6.40
N TYR A 3 -16.28 6.64 6.79
CA TYR A 3 -15.11 6.55 5.91
C TYR A 3 -15.43 5.56 4.77
N GLU A 4 -15.20 5.95 3.53
CA GLU A 4 -15.38 5.09 2.37
C GLU A 4 -14.11 5.07 1.53
N ILE A 5 -13.76 3.92 0.96
CA ILE A 5 -12.59 3.79 0.10
C ILE A 5 -12.93 3.12 -1.22
N ALA A 6 -12.57 3.77 -2.33
CA ALA A 6 -12.62 3.19 -3.66
C ALA A 6 -11.37 2.35 -3.91
N LEU A 7 -11.57 1.10 -4.32
CA LEU A 7 -10.53 0.11 -4.60
C LEU A 7 -10.75 -0.50 -5.98
N GLY A 8 -9.66 -0.85 -6.65
CA GLY A 8 -9.68 -1.66 -7.87
C GLY A 8 -9.72 -3.15 -7.57
N ASP A 9 -9.75 -3.96 -8.62
CA ASP A 9 -9.70 -5.42 -8.52
C ASP A 9 -8.51 -5.89 -7.67
N ARG A 10 -8.80 -6.75 -6.69
CA ARG A 10 -7.79 -7.33 -5.78
C ARG A 10 -6.69 -8.09 -6.51
N SER A 11 -6.95 -8.59 -7.71
CA SER A 11 -5.98 -9.38 -8.49
C SER A 11 -5.04 -8.53 -9.35
N TYR A 12 -5.37 -7.25 -9.59
CA TYR A 12 -4.73 -6.44 -10.62
C TYR A 12 -4.22 -5.08 -10.10
N SER A 13 -4.72 -4.56 -8.98
CA SER A 13 -4.26 -3.29 -8.40
C SER A 13 -3.48 -3.50 -7.12
N SER A 14 -2.15 -3.41 -7.19
CA SER A 14 -1.28 -3.55 -6.00
C SER A 14 -1.47 -2.40 -5.05
N TRP A 15 -1.71 -1.20 -5.57
CA TRP A 15 -2.02 -0.01 -4.79
C TRP A 15 -3.31 -0.18 -3.98
N SER A 16 -4.37 -0.72 -4.60
CA SER A 16 -5.63 -1.01 -3.89
C SER A 16 -5.44 -2.12 -2.86
N MET A 17 -4.68 -3.16 -3.20
CA MET A 17 -4.41 -4.27 -2.28
C MET A 17 -3.69 -3.79 -1.02
N ARG A 18 -2.70 -2.89 -1.13
CA ARG A 18 -1.96 -2.34 0.02
C ARG A 18 -2.89 -1.74 1.07
N ILE A 19 -3.84 -0.89 0.65
CA ILE A 19 -4.76 -0.24 1.60
C ILE A 19 -5.94 -1.14 1.97
N GLY A 20 -6.41 -1.98 1.05
CA GLY A 20 -7.44 -2.97 1.37
C GLY A 20 -6.99 -3.95 2.46
N LEU A 21 -5.73 -4.42 2.39
CA LEU A 21 -5.13 -5.27 3.43
C LEU A 21 -4.96 -4.52 4.75
N LEU A 22 -4.54 -3.25 4.71
CA LEU A 22 -4.43 -2.41 5.90
C LEU A 22 -5.79 -2.27 6.62
N VAL A 23 -6.84 -1.92 5.88
CA VAL A 23 -8.20 -1.76 6.41
C VAL A 23 -8.70 -3.07 7.03
N ASP A 24 -8.54 -4.18 6.33
CA ASP A 24 -8.97 -5.51 6.79
C ASP A 24 -8.19 -5.96 8.03
N ARG A 25 -6.85 -5.91 7.96
CA ARG A 25 -5.96 -6.42 9.00
C ARG A 25 -6.10 -5.69 10.33
N PHE A 26 -6.37 -4.38 10.28
CA PHE A 26 -6.59 -3.57 11.48
C PHE A 26 -8.07 -3.37 11.82
N SER A 27 -8.98 -4.05 11.11
CA SER A 27 -10.44 -3.96 11.33
C SER A 27 -10.93 -2.50 11.36
N LEU A 28 -10.39 -1.67 10.47
CA LEU A 28 -10.73 -0.25 10.45
C LEU A 28 -12.19 -0.06 10.02
N PRO A 29 -12.91 0.91 10.60
CA PRO A 29 -14.31 1.18 10.27
C PRO A 29 -14.43 1.96 8.95
N VAL A 30 -13.91 1.39 7.86
CA VAL A 30 -13.86 1.95 6.52
C VAL A 30 -14.64 1.04 5.57
N THR A 31 -15.63 1.61 4.87
CA THR A 31 -16.42 0.87 3.89
C THR A 31 -15.69 0.79 2.55
N CYS A 32 -15.33 -0.43 2.14
CA CYS A 32 -14.64 -0.68 0.87
C CYS A 32 -15.63 -0.81 -0.30
N ARG A 33 -15.46 0.01 -1.34
CA ARG A 33 -16.18 -0.06 -2.62
C ARG A 33 -15.21 -0.51 -3.71
N PHE A 34 -15.54 -1.62 -4.38
CA PHE A 34 -14.70 -2.17 -5.44
C PHE A 34 -15.24 -1.82 -6.82
N GLY A 35 -14.36 -1.39 -7.71
CA GLY A 35 -14.64 -1.19 -9.13
C GLY A 35 -13.79 -2.12 -9.98
N ARG A 36 -14.42 -2.71 -11.01
CA ARG A 36 -13.72 -3.54 -11.99
C ARG A 36 -12.86 -2.66 -12.90
N LEU A 37 -11.55 -2.81 -12.86
CA LEU A 37 -10.62 -1.99 -13.65
C LEU A 37 -10.95 -2.08 -15.14
N TYR A 38 -10.70 -0.98 -15.86
CA TYR A 38 -10.94 -0.86 -17.31
C TYR A 38 -12.41 -1.08 -17.71
N SER A 39 -13.35 -0.65 -16.86
CA SER A 39 -14.79 -0.70 -17.14
C SER A 39 -15.47 0.64 -16.83
N ASP A 40 -16.68 0.83 -17.37
CA ASP A 40 -17.51 2.00 -17.07
C ASP A 40 -17.88 2.09 -15.58
N ASP A 41 -18.02 0.94 -14.90
CA ASP A 41 -18.28 0.88 -13.46
C ASP A 41 -17.14 1.51 -12.66
N PHE A 42 -15.90 1.32 -13.10
CA PHE A 42 -14.75 1.94 -12.46
C PHE A 42 -14.69 3.45 -12.69
N GLN A 43 -15.08 3.92 -13.87
CA GLN A 43 -15.17 5.37 -14.14
C GLN A 43 -16.27 6.02 -13.28
N ARG A 44 -17.42 5.37 -13.13
CA ARG A 44 -18.50 5.83 -12.24
C ARG A 44 -18.04 5.85 -10.77
N LEU A 45 -17.32 4.82 -10.32
CA LEU A 45 -16.74 4.80 -8.98
C LEU A 45 -15.78 5.98 -8.77
N LEU A 46 -14.85 6.24 -9.70
CA LEU A 46 -13.91 7.36 -9.57
C LEU A 46 -14.61 8.73 -9.63
N ALA A 47 -15.66 8.88 -10.43
CA ALA A 47 -16.46 10.10 -10.48
C ALA A 47 -17.06 10.45 -9.11
N ASP A 48 -17.52 9.44 -8.36
CA ASP A 48 -17.98 9.65 -6.98
C ASP A 48 -16.85 10.14 -6.08
N PHE A 49 -15.59 9.76 -6.34
CA PHE A 49 -14.41 10.10 -5.53
C PHE A 49 -13.60 11.26 -6.14
N ALA A 50 -14.24 12.23 -6.80
CA ALA A 50 -13.53 13.40 -7.31
C ALA A 50 -12.73 14.12 -6.19
N PRO A 51 -11.48 14.57 -6.44
CA PRO A 51 -10.78 14.64 -7.73
C PRO A 51 -9.88 13.43 -8.04
N ALA A 52 -10.10 12.27 -7.41
CA ALA A 52 -9.27 11.09 -7.65
C ALA A 52 -9.29 10.66 -9.12
N ARG A 53 -8.11 10.29 -9.65
CA ARG A 53 -7.94 9.74 -11.01
C ARG A 53 -7.51 8.28 -11.00
N THR A 54 -7.17 7.77 -9.82
CA THR A 54 -6.65 6.44 -9.57
C THR A 54 -7.21 5.93 -8.25
N VAL A 55 -7.14 4.61 -8.06
CA VAL A 55 -7.41 3.94 -6.78
C VAL A 55 -6.09 3.48 -6.15
N PRO A 56 -5.98 3.44 -4.82
CA PRO A 56 -7.03 3.68 -3.82
C PRO A 56 -7.39 5.16 -3.67
N ALA A 57 -8.64 5.44 -3.31
CA ALA A 57 -9.10 6.78 -2.95
C ALA A 57 -10.00 6.74 -1.71
N LEU A 58 -9.60 7.38 -0.62
CA LEU A 58 -10.34 7.46 0.64
C LEU A 58 -11.19 8.74 0.64
N ARG A 59 -12.46 8.63 1.01
CA ARG A 59 -13.36 9.74 1.32
C ARG A 59 -13.56 9.79 2.82
N LEU A 60 -13.28 10.94 3.42
CA LEU A 60 -13.51 11.21 4.83
C LEU A 60 -15.00 11.49 5.08
N PRO A 61 -15.47 11.38 6.35
CA PRO A 61 -16.82 11.82 6.75
C PRO A 61 -17.17 13.26 6.35
N SER A 62 -16.17 14.14 6.25
CA SER A 62 -16.30 15.54 5.82
C SER A 62 -16.51 15.70 4.31
N GLY A 63 -16.35 14.64 3.52
CA GLY A 63 -16.42 14.67 2.06
C GLY A 63 -15.07 14.89 1.36
N ILE A 64 -14.00 15.18 2.11
CA ILE A 64 -12.64 15.32 1.53
C ILE A 64 -12.17 13.97 0.97
N VAL A 65 -11.60 13.99 -0.23
CA VAL A 65 -11.02 12.81 -0.87
C VAL A 65 -9.48 12.88 -0.88
N ILE A 66 -8.86 11.77 -0.49
CA ILE A 66 -7.41 11.54 -0.51
C ILE A 66 -7.14 10.44 -1.52
N ALA A 67 -6.33 10.73 -2.54
CA ALA A 67 -6.08 9.83 -3.69
C ALA A 67 -4.60 9.44 -3.81
N GLU A 68 -3.98 9.04 -2.69
CA GLU A 68 -2.64 8.48 -2.64
C GLU A 68 -2.54 7.45 -1.50
N SER A 69 -2.03 6.26 -1.78
CA SER A 69 -1.97 5.12 -0.87
C SER A 69 -1.25 5.40 0.46
N LEU A 70 -0.03 5.93 0.44
CA LEU A 70 0.74 6.22 1.65
C LEU A 70 0.11 7.39 2.43
N ALA A 71 -0.40 8.40 1.73
CA ALA A 71 -1.16 9.49 2.38
C ALA A 71 -2.43 8.97 3.07
N ILE A 72 -3.15 8.03 2.44
CA ILE A 72 -4.31 7.36 3.05
C ILE A 72 -3.89 6.59 4.30
N ALA A 73 -2.80 5.84 4.24
CA ALA A 73 -2.30 5.07 5.38
C ALA A 73 -1.94 5.99 6.57
N GLU A 74 -1.25 7.10 6.33
CA GLU A 74 -0.92 8.09 7.37
C GLU A 74 -2.17 8.79 7.92
N GLU A 75 -3.14 9.15 7.07
CA GLU A 75 -4.41 9.74 7.54
C GLU A 75 -5.17 8.74 8.43
N LEU A 76 -5.27 7.48 8.02
CA LEU A 76 -5.90 6.44 8.83
C LEU A 76 -5.15 6.24 10.16
N ALA A 77 -3.82 6.27 10.16
CA ALA A 77 -3.03 6.16 11.38
C ALA A 77 -3.26 7.35 12.33
N SER A 78 -3.44 8.56 11.79
CA SER A 78 -3.78 9.74 12.57
C SER A 78 -5.20 9.70 13.14
N ARG A 79 -6.17 9.19 12.37
CA ARG A 79 -7.59 9.11 12.77
C ARG A 79 -7.89 7.95 13.71
N PHE A 80 -7.11 6.87 13.64
CA PHE A 80 -7.26 5.66 14.43
C PHE A 80 -5.97 5.35 15.19
N PRO A 81 -5.52 6.22 16.12
CA PRO A 81 -4.24 6.03 16.82
C PRO A 81 -4.20 4.72 17.62
N GLU A 82 -5.34 4.31 18.19
CA GLU A 82 -5.48 3.07 18.95
C GLU A 82 -5.35 1.80 18.10
N ALA A 83 -5.48 1.90 16.78
CA ALA A 83 -5.33 0.74 15.89
C ALA A 83 -3.85 0.36 15.68
N GLY A 84 -2.89 1.19 16.08
CA GLY A 84 -1.47 0.82 16.09
C GLY A 84 -0.88 0.50 14.71
N LEU A 85 -1.26 1.27 13.69
CA LEU A 85 -0.86 1.03 12.28
C LEU A 85 0.66 1.14 12.06
N TRP A 86 1.35 1.90 12.91
CA TRP A 86 2.80 2.05 12.92
C TRP A 86 3.39 1.39 14.16
N PRO A 87 4.66 0.94 14.11
CA PRO A 87 5.34 0.43 15.29
C PRO A 87 5.33 1.42 16.47
N ALA A 88 5.18 0.89 17.69
CA ALA A 88 5.18 1.71 18.90
C ALA A 88 6.58 2.28 19.22
N GLY A 89 7.64 1.50 18.97
CA GLY A 89 9.03 1.93 19.16
C GLY A 89 9.44 3.04 18.18
N ALA A 90 10.11 4.07 18.68
CA ALA A 90 10.46 5.26 17.88
C ALA A 90 11.34 4.92 16.67
N ASP A 91 12.41 4.14 16.88
CA ASP A 91 13.34 3.77 15.81
C ASP A 91 12.68 2.83 14.80
N ALA A 92 11.96 1.81 15.28
CA ALA A 92 11.20 0.89 14.42
C ALA A 92 10.17 1.63 13.56
N ARG A 93 9.50 2.65 14.10
CA ARG A 93 8.56 3.50 13.36
C ARG A 93 9.25 4.38 12.33
N ALA A 94 10.41 4.94 12.66
CA ALA A 94 11.21 5.72 11.70
C ALA A 94 11.65 4.84 10.52
N VAL A 95 12.11 3.62 10.82
CA VAL A 95 12.47 2.60 9.81
C VAL A 95 11.28 2.23 8.93
N ALA A 96 10.12 1.91 9.54
CA ALA A 96 8.92 1.53 8.80
C ALA A 96 8.46 2.64 7.83
N ARG A 97 8.46 3.90 8.28
CA ARG A 97 8.13 5.05 7.43
C ARG A 97 9.13 5.23 6.29
N ALA A 98 10.42 5.07 6.55
CA ALA A 98 11.45 5.15 5.51
C ALA A 98 11.25 4.06 4.45
N LEU A 99 11.00 2.81 4.86
CA LEU A 99 10.69 1.71 3.95
C LEU A 99 9.42 1.96 3.13
N ALA A 100 8.34 2.39 3.77
CA ALA A 100 7.07 2.66 3.11
C ALA A 100 7.21 3.78 2.06
N ALA A 101 7.93 4.85 2.38
CA ALA A 101 8.22 5.94 1.46
C ALA A 101 9.09 5.50 0.28
N GLU A 102 10.15 4.73 0.53
CA GLU A 102 11.03 4.22 -0.53
C GLU A 102 10.32 3.21 -1.43
N MET A 103 9.48 2.34 -0.85
CA MET A 103 8.59 1.47 -1.63
C MET A 103 7.60 2.31 -2.45
N HIS A 104 7.02 3.36 -1.90
CA HIS A 104 6.09 4.23 -2.62
C HIS A 104 6.75 4.93 -3.82
N ALA A 105 7.94 5.52 -3.63
CA ALA A 105 8.61 6.35 -4.64
C ALA A 105 9.57 5.59 -5.57
N GLY A 106 9.98 4.37 -5.23
CA GLY A 106 11.05 3.64 -5.90
C GLY A 106 10.64 2.36 -6.63
N PHE A 107 11.66 1.60 -7.04
CA PHE A 107 11.57 0.27 -7.68
C PHE A 107 10.86 0.29 -9.04
N GLY A 108 11.10 1.33 -9.85
CA GLY A 108 10.43 1.53 -11.13
C GLY A 108 10.70 0.41 -12.15
N ALA A 109 11.93 -0.11 -12.19
CA ALA A 109 12.29 -1.18 -13.13
C ALA A 109 11.59 -2.49 -12.74
N LEU A 110 11.66 -2.87 -11.46
CA LEU A 110 10.98 -4.05 -10.94
C LEU A 110 9.46 -3.96 -11.15
N ARG A 111 8.84 -2.81 -10.84
CA ARG A 111 7.38 -2.62 -11.01
C ARG A 111 6.93 -2.73 -12.46
N SER A 112 7.77 -2.26 -13.39
CA SER A 112 7.47 -2.32 -14.81
C SER A 112 7.65 -3.73 -15.37
N ALA A 113 8.69 -4.45 -14.94
CA ALA A 113 8.95 -5.83 -15.38
C ALA A 113 8.02 -6.85 -14.72
N CYS A 114 7.59 -6.59 -13.48
CA CYS A 114 6.75 -7.46 -12.66
C CYS A 114 5.45 -6.76 -12.24
N PRO A 115 4.55 -6.43 -13.18
CA PRO A 115 3.26 -5.82 -12.84
C PRO A 115 2.39 -6.81 -12.06
N MET A 116 1.46 -6.29 -11.26
CA MET A 116 0.56 -7.15 -10.50
C MET A 116 -0.48 -7.82 -11.40
N ASN A 117 -0.39 -9.14 -11.50
CA ASN A 117 -1.45 -9.99 -12.03
C ASN A 117 -1.47 -11.32 -11.28
N LEU A 118 -2.28 -11.40 -10.22
CA LEU A 118 -2.37 -12.61 -9.39
C LEU A 118 -3.10 -13.77 -10.07
N ARG A 119 -3.58 -13.59 -11.31
CA ARG A 119 -4.27 -14.62 -12.09
C ARG A 119 -3.38 -15.27 -13.13
N ALA A 120 -2.13 -14.81 -13.27
CA ALA A 120 -1.17 -15.37 -14.20
C ALA A 120 0.07 -15.86 -13.44
N ALA A 121 0.60 -17.00 -13.87
CA ALA A 121 1.90 -17.51 -13.44
C ALA A 121 2.89 -17.32 -14.60
N TYR A 122 3.79 -16.35 -14.46
CA TYR A 122 4.81 -16.06 -15.45
C TYR A 122 5.99 -17.03 -15.28
N ARG A 123 6.54 -17.53 -16.39
CA ARG A 123 7.69 -18.47 -16.36
C ARG A 123 9.02 -17.81 -16.75
N GLU A 124 8.98 -16.79 -17.61
CA GLU A 124 10.17 -16.19 -18.22
C GLU A 124 10.11 -14.66 -18.07
N VAL A 125 10.27 -14.17 -16.84
CA VAL A 125 10.36 -12.73 -16.60
C VAL A 125 11.81 -12.29 -16.84
N PRO A 126 12.09 -11.41 -17.82
CA PRO A 126 13.45 -10.96 -18.08
C PRO A 126 13.97 -10.16 -16.88
N VAL A 127 15.06 -10.63 -16.28
CA VAL A 127 15.75 -9.95 -15.18
C VAL A 127 16.88 -9.12 -15.76
N SER A 128 16.58 -7.87 -16.11
CA SER A 128 17.58 -6.90 -16.55
C SER A 128 18.47 -6.45 -15.38
N ASP A 129 19.62 -5.85 -15.68
CA ASP A 129 20.50 -5.25 -14.66
C ASP A 129 19.78 -4.22 -13.77
N ALA A 130 18.84 -3.47 -14.34
CA ALA A 130 18.04 -2.51 -13.58
C ALA A 130 17.07 -3.20 -12.60
N VAL A 131 16.48 -4.33 -13.00
CA VAL A 131 15.65 -5.15 -12.09
C VAL A 131 16.52 -5.79 -11.00
N THR A 132 17.70 -6.29 -11.36
CA THR A 132 18.67 -6.84 -10.41
C THR A 132 19.10 -5.79 -9.38
N ALA A 133 19.33 -4.54 -9.81
CA ALA A 133 19.67 -3.44 -8.92
C ALA A 133 18.52 -3.10 -7.94
N ASP A 134 17.28 -3.06 -8.43
CA ASP A 134 16.08 -2.87 -7.59
C ASP A 134 15.96 -4.01 -6.55
N LEU A 135 16.17 -5.26 -6.96
CA LEU A 135 16.12 -6.42 -6.06
C LEU A 135 17.21 -6.36 -4.98
N ALA A 136 18.46 -6.08 -5.37
CA ALA A 136 19.56 -5.93 -4.42
C ALA A 136 19.29 -4.81 -3.41
N ARG A 137 18.66 -3.71 -3.85
CA ARG A 137 18.24 -2.62 -2.96
C ARG A 137 17.17 -3.07 -1.97
N ILE A 138 16.18 -3.84 -2.40
CA ILE A 138 15.15 -4.42 -1.52
C ILE A 138 15.77 -5.32 -0.44
N GLU A 139 16.67 -6.22 -0.83
CA GLU A 139 17.33 -7.14 0.09
C GLU A 139 18.18 -6.40 1.14
N ALA A 140 18.91 -5.37 0.71
CA ALA A 140 19.67 -4.51 1.60
C ALA A 140 18.76 -3.77 2.60
N LEU A 141 17.64 -3.20 2.12
CA LEU A 141 16.68 -2.49 2.95
C LEU A 141 16.00 -3.40 3.98
N TRP A 142 15.60 -4.60 3.58
CA TRP A 142 14.97 -5.56 4.49
C TRP A 142 15.95 -6.04 5.56
N SER A 143 17.20 -6.33 5.17
CA SER A 143 18.25 -6.72 6.11
C SER A 143 18.54 -5.61 7.12
N TRP A 144 18.70 -4.37 6.63
CA TRP A 144 18.88 -3.19 7.47
C TRP A 144 17.70 -2.95 8.40
N ALA A 145 16.47 -3.01 7.89
CA ALA A 145 15.28 -2.71 8.67
C ALA A 145 15.07 -3.69 9.83
N ARG A 146 15.31 -4.99 9.60
CA ARG A 146 15.23 -6.00 10.66
C ARG A 146 16.28 -5.77 11.75
N GLN A 147 17.50 -5.41 11.38
CA GLN A 147 18.56 -5.08 12.33
C GLN A 147 18.23 -3.80 13.12
N ALA A 148 17.86 -2.72 12.43
CA ALA A 148 17.60 -1.41 13.02
C ALA A 148 16.35 -1.38 13.91
N SER A 149 15.35 -2.20 13.61
CA SER A 149 14.13 -2.33 14.42
C SER A 149 14.22 -3.40 15.53
N GLY A 150 15.25 -4.24 15.50
CA GLY A 150 15.36 -5.41 16.39
C GLY A 150 14.33 -6.51 16.09
N SER A 151 13.78 -6.57 14.87
CA SER A 151 12.72 -7.51 14.53
C SER A 151 13.19 -8.97 14.49
N SER A 152 12.65 -9.78 15.41
CA SER A 152 12.87 -11.23 15.47
C SER A 152 11.73 -12.05 14.86
N GLY A 153 10.58 -11.43 14.61
CA GLY A 153 9.38 -12.05 14.07
C GLY A 153 9.34 -12.11 12.54
N PRO A 154 8.15 -12.40 11.98
CA PRO A 154 7.97 -12.53 10.53
C PRO A 154 7.90 -11.18 9.79
N TRP A 155 7.85 -10.04 10.50
CA TRP A 155 7.71 -8.71 9.92
C TRP A 155 9.03 -7.93 9.96
N LEU A 156 9.13 -6.88 9.14
CA LEU A 156 10.38 -6.11 9.00
C LEU A 156 10.67 -5.22 10.21
N CYS A 157 9.63 -4.76 10.92
CA CYS A 157 9.72 -3.73 11.97
C CYS A 157 9.01 -4.14 13.27
N GLY A 158 9.11 -5.41 13.67
CA GLY A 158 8.45 -5.95 14.86
C GLY A 158 7.15 -6.67 14.52
N ASP A 159 6.02 -6.09 14.88
CA ASP A 159 4.68 -6.59 14.56
C ASP A 159 4.18 -6.11 13.18
N TYR A 160 3.03 -6.63 12.75
CA TYR A 160 2.40 -6.20 11.51
C TYR A 160 2.09 -4.69 11.57
N SER A 161 2.56 -3.94 10.58
CA SER A 161 2.37 -2.49 10.44
C SER A 161 2.32 -2.13 8.95
N ILE A 162 2.08 -0.84 8.66
CA ILE A 162 2.20 -0.26 7.31
C ILE A 162 3.59 -0.53 6.72
#